data_AF-A0AAD4VN98-F1
#
_entry.id   AF-A0AAD4VN98-F1
#
_cell.length_a   1.000
_cell.length_b   1.000
_cell.length_c   1.000
_cell.angle_alpha   90.00
_cell.angle_beta   90.00
_cell.angle_gamma   90.00
#
_symmetry.space_group_name_H-M   'P 1'
#
loop_
_entity.id
_entity.type
_entity.pdbx_description
1 polymer ?
#
loop_
_entity_poly.entity_id
_entity_poly.type
_entity_poly.pdbx_seq_one_letter_code
_entity_poly.pdbx_strand_id
1 'polypeptide(L)'
;MILLGFKPDGVAFTAVLTACRHGGLVRDGMELFGKMKMDYGVEPEMDHYHCMVDLLAKCGHVTEAETVISNMPFPPNVITWRSFLEGCKTHGAAMDQAVGHL
;
A
#
# COMPACT_ATOMS: atom_id res chain seq x y z
N MET A 1 17.18 -4.98 -13.37
CA MET A 1 17.83 -4.14 -12.34
C MET A 1 18.83 -4.94 -11.51
N ILE A 2 18.39 -5.89 -10.69
CA ILE A 2 19.28 -6.67 -9.79
C ILE A 2 20.27 -7.55 -10.56
N LEU A 3 19.84 -8.23 -11.63
CA LEU A 3 20.71 -9.08 -12.47
C LEU A 3 21.82 -8.32 -13.21
N LEU A 4 21.69 -6.98 -13.30
CA LEU A 4 22.69 -6.10 -13.91
C LEU A 4 23.61 -5.46 -12.85
N GLY A 5 23.49 -5.88 -11.57
CA GLY A 5 24.25 -5.33 -10.45
C GLY A 5 23.72 -4.00 -9.89
N PHE A 6 22.59 -3.49 -10.39
CA PHE A 6 21.99 -2.26 -9.87
C PHE A 6 21.16 -2.54 -8.62
N LYS A 7 21.48 -1.83 -7.54
CA LYS A 7 20.71 -1.83 -6.31
C LYS A 7 19.45 -0.95 -6.49
N PRO A 8 18.25 -1.46 -6.17
CA PRO A 8 17.04 -0.65 -6.15
C PRO A 8 17.14 0.55 -5.20
N ASP A 9 16.65 1.69 -5.67
CA ASP A 9 16.44 2.91 -4.89
C ASP A 9 14.94 3.18 -4.71
N GLY A 10 14.59 4.30 -4.06
CA GLY A 10 13.20 4.69 -3.83
C GLY A 10 12.40 4.86 -5.13
N VAL A 11 13.01 5.37 -6.20
CA VAL A 11 12.31 5.54 -7.48
C VAL A 11 11.94 4.18 -8.08
N ALA A 12 12.86 3.22 -8.03
CA ALA A 12 12.59 1.87 -8.51
C ALA A 12 11.52 1.15 -7.68
N PHE A 13 11.52 1.33 -6.36
CA PHE A 13 10.47 0.80 -5.49
C PHE A 13 9.12 1.43 -5.78
N THR A 14 9.06 2.75 -5.99
CA THR A 14 7.83 3.43 -6.39
C THR A 14 7.29 2.88 -7.71
N ALA A 15 8.15 2.62 -8.70
CA ALA A 15 7.74 2.04 -9.97
C ALA A 15 7.13 0.63 -9.83
N VAL A 16 7.76 -0.27 -9.08
CA VAL A 16 7.23 -1.63 -8.89
C VAL A 16 5.98 -1.64 -8.01
N LEU A 17 5.92 -0.83 -6.96
CA LEU A 17 4.71 -0.71 -6.12
C LEU A 17 3.55 -0.11 -6.90
N THR A 18 3.81 0.83 -7.81
CA THR A 18 2.80 1.35 -8.74
C THR A 18 2.28 0.25 -9.67
N ALA A 19 3.15 -0.64 -10.16
CA ALA A 19 2.72 -1.79 -10.94
C ALA A 19 1.85 -2.76 -10.10
N CYS A 20 2.26 -3.07 -8.86
CA CYS A 20 1.45 -3.88 -7.94
C CYS A 20 0.09 -3.26 -7.68
N ARG A 21 0.04 -1.94 -7.42
CA ARG A 21 -1.16 -1.14 -7.25
C ARG A 21 -2.12 -1.28 -8.43
N HIS A 22 -1.64 -1.12 -9.65
CA HIS A 22 -2.48 -1.27 -10.85
C HIS A 22 -2.90 -2.71 -11.13
N GLY A 23 -2.04 -3.69 -10.82
CA GLY A 23 -2.32 -5.10 -11.02
C GLY A 23 -3.10 -5.78 -9.89
N GLY A 24 -3.40 -5.07 -8.80
CA GLY A 24 -4.01 -5.67 -7.61
C GLY A 24 -3.14 -6.74 -6.93
N LEU A 25 -1.82 -6.66 -7.09
CA LEU A 25 -0.86 -7.65 -6.60
C LEU A 25 -0.53 -7.40 -5.11
N VAL A 26 -1.51 -7.60 -4.23
CA VAL A 26 -1.41 -7.26 -2.80
C VAL A 26 -0.24 -7.96 -2.12
N ARG A 27 -0.10 -9.28 -2.29
CA ARG A 27 0.96 -10.06 -1.66
C ARG A 27 2.34 -9.56 -2.07
N ASP A 28 2.55 -9.39 -3.36
CA ASP A 28 3.85 -8.99 -3.91
C ASP A 28 4.20 -7.55 -3.48
N GLY A 29 3.20 -6.66 -3.46
CA GLY A 29 3.37 -5.29 -2.96
C GLY A 29 3.78 -5.23 -1.49
N MET A 30 3.10 -5.99 -0.62
CA MET A 30 3.43 -6.07 0.81
C MET A 30 4.83 -6.66 1.05
N GLU A 31 5.18 -7.72 0.33
CA GLU A 31 6.52 -8.33 0.43
C GLU A 31 7.61 -7.33 0.02
N LEU A 32 7.44 -6.67 -1.12
CA LEU A 32 8.41 -5.67 -1.61
C LEU A 32 8.54 -4.49 -0.64
N PHE A 33 7.42 -3.96 -0.15
CA PHE A 33 7.41 -2.86 0.80
C PHE A 33 8.14 -3.22 2.11
N GLY A 34 7.91 -4.43 2.65
CA GLY A 34 8.61 -4.91 3.85
C GLY A 34 10.11 -5.08 3.65
N LYS A 35 10.53 -5.49 2.45
CA LYS A 35 11.95 -5.68 2.10
C LYS A 35 12.70 -4.38 1.87
N MET A 36 12.03 -3.26 1.57
CA MET A 36 12.68 -1.98 1.26
C MET A 36 13.76 -1.61 2.27
N LYS A 37 13.40 -1.56 3.55
CA LYS A 37 14.33 -1.19 4.62
C LYS A 37 15.27 -2.33 5.01
N MET A 38 14.73 -3.53 5.18
CA MET A 38 15.47 -4.67 5.74
C MET A 38 16.52 -5.24 4.78
N ASP A 39 16.16 -5.41 3.51
CA ASP A 39 17.00 -6.09 2.53
C ASP A 39 17.77 -5.08 1.66
N TYR A 40 17.17 -3.91 1.40
CA TYR A 40 17.72 -2.91 0.49
C TYR A 40 18.19 -1.63 1.19
N GLY A 41 17.88 -1.41 2.47
CA GLY A 41 18.26 -0.18 3.19
C GLY A 41 17.65 1.09 2.61
N VAL A 42 16.50 0.96 1.93
CA VAL A 42 15.72 2.07 1.38
C VAL A 42 14.60 2.39 2.36
N GLU A 43 14.60 3.61 2.91
CA GLU A 43 13.51 4.07 3.78
C GLU A 43 12.26 4.36 2.93
N PRO A 44 11.07 3.87 3.34
CA PRO A 44 9.83 4.23 2.67
C PRO A 44 9.52 5.73 2.77
N GLU A 45 9.21 6.32 1.63
CA GLU A 45 8.79 7.72 1.48
C GLU A 45 7.30 7.82 1.19
N MET A 46 6.75 9.05 1.19
CA MET A 46 5.31 9.30 1.07
C MET A 46 4.65 8.59 -0.12
N ASP A 47 5.32 8.57 -1.28
CA ASP A 47 4.80 7.93 -2.49
C ASP A 47 4.70 6.39 -2.36
N HIS A 48 5.63 5.77 -1.62
CA HIS A 48 5.59 4.33 -1.34
C HIS A 48 4.39 3.99 -0.45
N TYR A 49 4.18 4.77 0.62
CA TYR A 49 3.02 4.61 1.49
C TYR A 49 1.71 4.86 0.72
N HIS A 50 1.64 5.89 -0.11
CA HIS A 50 0.49 6.15 -0.96
C HIS A 50 0.16 4.95 -1.86
N CYS A 51 1.17 4.37 -2.53
CA CYS A 51 0.98 3.19 -3.37
C CYS A 51 0.41 2.00 -2.58
N MET A 52 0.92 1.76 -1.38
CA MET A 52 0.46 0.67 -0.52
C MET A 52 -0.97 0.87 -0.04
N VAL A 53 -1.30 2.07 0.44
CA VAL A 53 -2.65 2.39 0.91
C VAL A 53 -3.66 2.27 -0.23
N ASP A 54 -3.34 2.78 -1.42
CA ASP A 54 -4.23 2.72 -2.56
C ASP A 54 -4.42 1.27 -3.08
N LEU A 55 -3.35 0.47 -3.14
CA LEU A 55 -3.39 -0.96 -3.46
C LEU A 55 -4.32 -1.71 -2.49
N LEU A 56 -4.06 -1.59 -1.19
CA LEU A 56 -4.79 -2.33 -0.16
C LEU A 56 -6.27 -1.92 -0.11
N ALA A 57 -6.54 -0.61 -0.10
CA ALA A 57 -7.90 -0.08 -0.02
C ALA A 57 -8.75 -0.49 -1.24
N LYS A 58 -8.19 -0.45 -2.46
CA LYS A 58 -8.91 -0.88 -3.68
C LYS A 58 -9.17 -2.38 -3.73
N CYS A 59 -8.26 -3.19 -3.19
CA CYS A 59 -8.39 -4.64 -3.15
C CYS A 59 -9.21 -5.15 -1.95
N GLY A 60 -9.78 -4.27 -1.13
CA GLY A 60 -10.63 -4.64 0.01
C GLY A 60 -9.88 -4.95 1.30
N HIS A 61 -8.56 -4.77 1.33
CA HIS A 61 -7.71 -4.93 2.51
C HIS A 61 -7.70 -3.64 3.36
N VAL A 62 -8.89 -3.19 3.76
CA VAL A 62 -9.09 -1.88 4.40
C VAL A 62 -8.37 -1.80 5.76
N THR A 63 -8.44 -2.86 6.57
CA THR A 63 -7.77 -2.93 7.88
C THR A 63 -6.24 -2.84 7.74
N GLU A 64 -5.67 -3.51 6.75
CA GLU A 64 -4.24 -3.43 6.46
C GLU A 64 -3.86 -2.05 5.94
N ALA A 65 -4.70 -1.42 5.09
CA ALA A 65 -4.48 -0.05 4.62
C ALA A 65 -4.45 0.96 5.79
N GLU A 66 -5.36 0.82 6.77
CA GLU A 66 -5.37 1.63 7.99
C GLU A 66 -4.11 1.40 8.85
N THR A 67 -3.66 0.14 8.93
CA THR A 67 -2.42 -0.21 9.62
C THR A 67 -1.20 0.45 8.96
N VAL A 68 -1.14 0.47 7.62
CA VAL A 68 -0.08 1.17 6.89
C VAL A 68 -0.09 2.67 7.19
N ILE A 69 -1.27 3.31 7.21
CA ILE A 69 -1.43 4.73 7.57
C ILE A 69 -0.94 5.01 8.99
N SER A 70 -1.35 4.17 9.94
CA SER A 70 -1.04 4.35 11.37
C SER A 70 0.44 4.20 11.68
N ASN A 71 1.17 3.45 10.86
CA ASN A 71 2.61 3.23 10.98
C ASN A 71 3.45 4.22 10.14
N MET A 72 2.83 5.22 9.49
CA MET A 72 3.58 6.24 8.77
C MET A 72 4.40 7.09 9.77
N PRO A 73 5.70 7.33 9.52
CA PRO A 73 6.54 8.15 10.41
C PRO A 73 6.27 9.65 10.25
N PHE A 74 5.33 10.03 9.38
CA PHE A 74 4.92 11.40 9.09
C PHE A 74 3.42 11.44 8.76
N PRO A 75 2.76 12.62 8.86
CA PRO A 75 1.33 12.74 8.58
C PRO A 75 0.98 12.31 7.14
N PRO A 76 -0.05 11.49 6.92
CA PRO A 76 -0.52 11.15 5.59
C PRO A 76 -1.04 12.38 4.85
N ASN A 77 -0.79 12.46 3.54
CA ASN A 77 -1.31 13.56 2.72
C ASN A 77 -2.77 13.34 2.31
N VAL A 78 -3.38 14.37 1.72
CA VAL A 78 -4.77 14.36 1.24
C VAL A 78 -5.03 13.25 0.21
N ILE A 79 -4.03 12.92 -0.61
CA ILE A 79 -4.17 11.91 -1.67
C ILE A 79 -4.25 10.51 -1.04
N THR A 80 -3.43 10.20 -0.04
CA THR A 80 -3.49 8.96 0.74
C THR A 80 -4.84 8.78 1.42
N TRP A 81 -5.34 9.83 2.11
CA TRP A 81 -6.66 9.78 2.73
C TRP A 81 -7.79 9.59 1.72
N ARG A 82 -7.73 10.26 0.57
CA ARG A 82 -8.71 10.08 -0.50
C ARG A 82 -8.76 8.63 -0.98
N SER A 83 -7.61 8.03 -1.27
CA SER A 83 -7.55 6.63 -1.73
C SER A 83 -8.08 5.65 -0.68
N PHE A 84 -7.74 5.86 0.60
CA PHE A 84 -8.25 5.05 1.69
C PHE A 84 -9.77 5.11 1.80
N LEU A 85 -10.33 6.32 1.87
CA LEU A 85 -11.78 6.53 2.02
C LEU A 85 -12.58 6.00 0.82
N GLU A 86 -12.04 6.10 -0.39
CA GLU A 86 -12.68 5.51 -1.59
C GLU A 86 -12.76 3.98 -1.49
N GLY A 87 -11.69 3.34 -1.00
CA GLY A 87 -11.69 1.91 -0.71
C GLY A 87 -12.66 1.54 0.41
N CYS A 88 -12.70 2.30 1.51
CA CYS A 88 -13.67 2.11 2.59
C CYS A 88 -15.11 2.24 2.10
N LYS A 89 -15.41 3.17 1.20
CA LYS A 89 -16.75 3.28 0.63
C LYS A 89 -17.11 2.07 -0.22
N THR A 90 -16.15 1.57 -0.98
CA THR A 90 -16.33 0.42 -1.89
C THR A 90 -16.51 -0.89 -1.13
N HIS A 91 -15.77 -1.08 -0.04
CA HIS A 91 -15.67 -2.35 0.69
C HIS A 91 -16.27 -2.33 2.11
N GLY A 92 -16.43 -1.15 2.71
CA GLY A 92 -17.07 -0.98 4.03
C GLY A 92 -18.57 -1.24 4.01
N ALA A 93 -19.25 -1.06 2.87
CA ALA A 93 -20.63 -1.53 2.70
C ALA A 93 -20.76 -3.06 2.81
N ALA A 94 -19.69 -3.82 2.56
CA ALA A 94 -19.69 -5.27 2.71
C ALA A 94 -19.56 -5.71 4.18
N MET A 95 -18.94 -4.89 5.05
CA MET A 95 -18.88 -5.18 6.50
C MET A 95 -20.22 -4.93 7.19
N ASP A 96 -21.00 -3.94 6.74
CA ASP A 96 -22.33 -3.64 7.29
C ASP A 96 -23.37 -4.73 6.96
N GLN A 97 -23.22 -5.40 5.81
CA GLN A 97 -24.08 -6.53 5.43
C GLN A 97 -23.81 -7.83 6.21
N ALA A 98 -22.64 -7.98 6.84
CA ALA A 98 -22.31 -9.15 7.66
C ALA A 98 -22.89 -9.06 9.09
N VAL A 99 -23.13 -7.84 9.59
CA VAL A 99 -23.68 -7.62 10.94
C VAL A 99 -25.21 -7.60 10.95
N GLY A 100 -25.87 -7.38 9.80
CA GLY A 100 -27.33 -7.41 9.67
C GLY A 100 -27.99 -8.81 9.62
N HIS A 101 -27.23 -9.88 9.80
CA HIS A 101 -27.71 -11.28 9.76
C HIS A 101 -27.36 -12.10 11.02
N LEU A 102 -26.99 -11.43 12.11
CA LEU A 102 -26.99 -12.00 13.47
C LEU A 102 -28.08 -11.32 14.31
#